data_AF-A0A2K1PG56-F1
#
_entry.id   AF-A0A2K1PG56-F1
#
_cell.length_a   1.000
_cell.length_b   1.000
_cell.length_c   1.000
_cell.angle_alpha   90.00
_cell.angle_beta   90.00
_cell.angle_gamma   90.00
#
_symmetry.space_group_name_H-M   'P 1'
#
loop_
_entity.id
_entity.type
_entity.pdbx_description
1 polymer ?
#
loop_
_entity_poly.entity_id
_entity_poly.type
_entity_poly.pdbx_seq_one_letter_code
_entity_poly.pdbx_strand_id
1 'polypeptide(L)'
;MWQKLSVVFKLKSPLHIGYTPFKGSVVSPTRYYVLGKNFWGAITKRITEFLKNNSQSDSSQKCNYKNNGREVMENFKFSNFYLYDGKTVYTPYYTDVGLKYGSIPQTEFEHMFIGSRISTAINGKSQTAEDETLHEIEFINNKFRDEKGNIKDVKIAGYIWIRDSAKICEHPVQLDTNSITINNFNIIQELILGGESKYGFGHVEIDAVGNNIPLEINSSEQGEQVRVEIENNKPLLQHLKYSGEIQFEGDIELLTGRVYYDPESENNNASKDFNNAPGKNISKVKPFLTPGTRVTGEREYEAELNYDGTLINIKKRRTG
;
A
#
# COMPACT_ATOMS: atom_id res chain seq x y z
N MET A 1 -15.74 -13.56 -10.91
CA MET A 1 -15.69 -12.12 -11.27
C MET A 1 -15.05 -11.39 -10.09
N TRP A 2 -14.75 -10.09 -10.21
CA TRP A 2 -14.12 -9.30 -9.14
C TRP A 2 -15.14 -8.32 -8.54
N GLN A 3 -15.13 -8.19 -7.22
CA GLN A 3 -15.94 -7.23 -6.47
C GLN A 3 -15.04 -6.11 -5.97
N LYS A 4 -15.36 -4.89 -6.37
CA LYS A 4 -14.66 -3.67 -5.96
C LYS A 4 -15.30 -3.08 -4.72
N LEU A 5 -14.54 -2.93 -3.65
CA LEU A 5 -14.95 -2.34 -2.39
C LEU A 5 -14.14 -1.08 -2.10
N SER A 6 -14.81 0.04 -1.86
CA SER A 6 -14.17 1.20 -1.22
C SER A 6 -13.94 0.90 0.26
N VAL A 7 -12.79 1.31 0.78
CA VAL A 7 -12.39 1.04 2.17
C VAL A 7 -11.71 2.27 2.75
N VAL A 8 -12.09 2.62 3.98
CA VAL A 8 -11.47 3.70 4.76
C VAL A 8 -10.98 3.14 6.08
N PHE A 9 -9.71 3.43 6.40
CA PHE A 9 -9.14 3.14 7.71
C PHE A 9 -8.79 4.42 8.45
N LYS A 10 -9.04 4.47 9.75
CA LYS A 10 -8.53 5.54 10.63
C LYS A 10 -7.16 5.14 11.18
N LEU A 11 -6.21 6.07 11.20
CA LEU A 11 -4.89 5.87 11.80
C LEU A 11 -5.01 5.93 13.32
N LYS A 12 -4.61 4.86 14.01
CA LYS A 12 -4.56 4.79 15.47
C LYS A 12 -3.21 5.22 16.01
N SER A 13 -2.15 5.04 15.22
CA SER A 13 -0.79 5.48 15.51
C SER A 13 -0.12 6.08 14.27
N PRO A 14 1.00 6.82 14.44
CA PRO A 14 1.77 7.34 13.32
C PRO A 14 2.13 6.27 12.30
N LEU A 15 2.18 6.62 11.02
CA LEU A 15 2.40 5.68 9.92
C LEU A 15 3.65 6.04 9.13
N HIS A 16 4.59 5.10 9.01
CA HIS A 16 5.80 5.26 8.20
C HIS A 16 5.77 4.31 7.01
N ILE A 17 5.74 4.85 5.80
CA ILE A 17 5.82 4.10 4.54
C ILE A 17 7.15 4.44 3.86
N GLY A 18 8.22 3.73 4.21
CA GLY A 18 9.54 3.96 3.63
C GLY A 18 9.65 3.58 2.15
N TYR A 19 10.64 4.15 1.46
CA TYR A 19 10.99 3.84 0.07
C TYR A 19 12.51 3.94 -0.16
N THR A 20 13.00 3.32 -1.24
CA THR A 20 14.42 3.20 -1.59
C THR A 20 14.70 3.80 -2.97
N PRO A 21 15.92 4.28 -3.27
CA PRO A 21 17.13 4.21 -2.46
C PRO A 21 17.34 5.47 -1.59
N PHE A 22 17.37 5.28 -0.27
CA PHE A 22 17.74 6.32 0.68
C PHE A 22 19.12 6.02 1.30
N LYS A 23 20.15 5.93 0.46
CA LYS A 23 21.54 5.79 0.94
C LYS A 23 22.19 7.17 0.93
N GLY A 24 22.46 7.73 2.11
CA GLY A 24 23.27 8.95 2.25
C GLY A 24 22.64 10.10 3.02
N SER A 25 21.45 9.94 3.60
CA SER A 25 20.89 10.95 4.50
C SER A 25 20.47 10.33 5.83
N VAL A 26 20.43 11.20 6.84
CA VAL A 26 20.11 10.92 8.24
C VAL A 26 18.59 10.76 8.43
N VAL A 27 17.78 11.17 7.44
CA VAL A 27 16.32 11.32 7.54
C VAL A 27 15.56 10.25 6.76
N SER A 28 15.09 9.16 7.35
CA SER A 28 14.26 8.17 6.65
C SER A 28 12.91 8.76 6.23
N PRO A 29 12.67 9.06 4.93
CA PRO A 29 11.46 9.75 4.50
C PRO A 29 10.26 8.79 4.43
N THR A 30 9.05 9.33 4.52
CA THR A 30 7.82 8.57 4.33
C THR A 30 7.12 8.95 3.04
N ARG A 31 6.55 7.97 2.34
CA ARG A 31 5.57 8.25 1.29
C ARG A 31 4.33 8.89 1.89
N TYR A 32 3.66 9.73 1.11
CA TYR A 32 2.41 10.42 1.48
C TYR A 32 1.15 9.62 1.11
N TYR A 33 1.34 8.36 0.74
CA TYR A 33 0.29 7.38 0.45
C TYR A 33 0.80 5.98 0.81
N VAL A 34 -0.12 5.04 0.98
CA VAL A 34 0.17 3.64 1.30
C VAL A 34 0.07 2.78 0.05
N LEU A 35 1.05 1.90 -0.18
CA LEU A 35 1.05 1.02 -1.34
C LEU A 35 0.11 -0.17 -1.11
N GLY A 36 -0.47 -0.70 -2.19
CA GLY A 36 -1.20 -1.97 -2.14
C GLY A 36 -0.35 -3.12 -1.60
N LYS A 37 0.97 -3.09 -1.83
CA LYS A 37 1.94 -4.03 -1.23
C LYS A 37 1.91 -4.07 0.30
N ASN A 38 1.67 -2.93 0.96
CA ASN A 38 1.57 -2.88 2.43
C ASN A 38 0.32 -3.63 2.91
N PHE A 39 -0.80 -3.49 2.21
CA PHE A 39 -2.04 -4.23 2.49
C PHE A 39 -1.88 -5.72 2.25
N TRP A 40 -1.25 -6.11 1.13
CA TRP A 40 -0.92 -7.51 0.86
C TRP A 40 -0.16 -8.16 2.02
N GLY A 41 0.91 -7.51 2.50
CA GLY A 41 1.71 -8.02 3.62
C GLY A 41 0.92 -8.10 4.93
N ALA A 42 0.15 -7.05 5.25
CA ALA A 42 -0.62 -6.98 6.49
C ALA A 42 -1.77 -8.02 6.53
N ILE A 43 -2.52 -8.16 5.43
CA ILE A 43 -3.61 -9.14 5.31
C ILE A 43 -3.05 -10.56 5.33
N THR A 44 -1.97 -10.83 4.60
CA THR A 44 -1.29 -12.13 4.63
C THR A 44 -0.91 -12.52 6.05
N LYS A 45 -0.31 -11.59 6.81
CA LYS A 45 0.05 -11.82 8.21
C LYS A 45 -1.19 -12.08 9.06
N ARG A 46 -2.19 -11.20 8.98
CA ARG A 46 -3.41 -11.27 9.78
C ARG A 46 -4.15 -12.60 9.60
N ILE A 47 -4.30 -13.06 8.36
CA ILE A 47 -4.91 -14.36 8.05
C ILE A 47 -4.05 -15.50 8.59
N THR A 48 -2.74 -15.47 8.33
CA THR A 48 -1.83 -16.55 8.73
C THR A 48 -1.80 -16.74 10.24
N GLU A 49 -1.70 -15.65 11.01
CA GLU A 49 -1.68 -15.71 12.48
C GLU A 49 -3.03 -16.19 13.03
N PHE A 50 -4.14 -15.72 12.47
CA PHE A 50 -5.48 -16.18 12.86
C PHE A 50 -5.65 -17.69 12.64
N LEU A 51 -5.37 -18.18 11.43
CA LEU A 51 -5.54 -19.59 11.10
C LEU A 51 -4.60 -20.49 11.92
N LYS A 52 -3.33 -20.08 12.12
CA LYS A 52 -2.40 -20.86 12.94
C LYS A 52 -2.83 -21.01 14.40
N ASN A 53 -3.43 -19.96 14.98
CA ASN A 53 -3.88 -20.00 16.36
C ASN A 53 -5.18 -20.79 16.55
N ASN A 54 -5.96 -21.00 15.49
CA ASN A 54 -7.29 -21.63 15.54
C ASN A 54 -7.35 -23.02 14.87
N SER A 55 -6.28 -23.48 14.22
CA SER A 55 -6.23 -24.82 13.62
C SER A 55 -5.80 -25.89 14.63
N GLN A 56 -6.68 -26.88 14.90
CA GLN A 56 -6.39 -28.06 15.74
C GLN A 56 -5.76 -29.24 14.97
N SER A 57 -5.40 -29.12 13.68
CA SER A 57 -4.99 -30.26 12.84
C SER A 57 -3.72 -30.03 11.98
N ASP A 58 -3.17 -31.14 11.45
CA ASP A 58 -2.02 -31.25 10.52
C ASP A 58 -2.09 -30.36 9.26
N SER A 59 -3.23 -29.71 9.00
CA SER A 59 -3.39 -28.66 7.98
C SER A 59 -2.53 -27.41 8.23
N SER A 60 -2.04 -27.21 9.47
CA SER A 60 -1.17 -26.10 9.87
C SER A 60 0.13 -25.98 9.06
N GLN A 61 0.62 -27.08 8.47
CA GLN A 61 1.83 -27.05 7.64
C GLN A 61 1.59 -26.45 6.25
N LYS A 62 0.35 -26.52 5.72
CA LYS A 62 -0.05 -25.88 4.45
C LYS A 62 -0.36 -24.39 4.62
N CYS A 63 -0.99 -23.98 5.72
CA CYS A 63 -1.32 -22.57 6.01
C CYS A 63 -0.10 -21.80 6.57
N ASN A 64 0.83 -21.44 5.70
CA ASN A 64 2.00 -20.64 6.05
C ASN A 64 2.01 -19.28 5.31
N TYR A 65 2.85 -18.35 5.77
CA TYR A 65 2.96 -17.00 5.21
C TYR A 65 3.18 -16.99 3.69
N LYS A 66 3.95 -17.93 3.16
CA LYS A 66 4.28 -17.99 1.74
C LYS A 66 3.08 -18.41 0.90
N ASN A 67 2.38 -19.46 1.32
CA ASN A 67 1.21 -19.98 0.60
C ASN A 67 0.04 -19.00 0.71
N ASN A 68 -0.29 -18.56 1.92
CA ASN A 68 -1.35 -17.59 2.15
C ASN A 68 -1.04 -16.28 1.39
N GLY A 69 0.22 -15.84 1.36
CA GLY A 69 0.62 -14.66 0.61
C GLY A 69 0.37 -14.78 -0.89
N ARG A 70 0.56 -15.96 -1.49
CA ARG A 70 0.24 -16.21 -2.91
C ARG A 70 -1.25 -16.24 -3.15
N GLU A 71 -2.00 -16.93 -2.31
CA GLU A 71 -3.45 -16.98 -2.43
C GLU A 71 -4.07 -15.59 -2.25
N VAL A 72 -3.50 -14.72 -1.40
CA VAL A 72 -3.91 -13.31 -1.32
C VAL A 72 -3.61 -12.59 -2.63
N MET A 73 -2.45 -12.80 -3.27
CA MET A 73 -2.14 -12.19 -4.58
C MET A 73 -3.14 -12.60 -5.68
N GLU A 74 -3.59 -13.85 -5.65
CA GLU A 74 -4.51 -14.41 -6.64
C GLU A 74 -5.97 -13.98 -6.43
N ASN A 75 -6.33 -13.64 -5.19
CA ASN A 75 -7.72 -13.38 -4.79
C ASN A 75 -8.00 -11.94 -4.37
N PHE A 76 -6.96 -11.13 -4.16
CA PHE A 76 -7.05 -9.73 -3.76
C PHE A 76 -6.20 -8.84 -4.65
N LYS A 77 -6.74 -7.66 -4.99
CA LYS A 77 -5.97 -6.55 -5.53
C LYS A 77 -6.24 -5.31 -4.71
N PHE A 78 -5.22 -4.48 -4.54
CA PHE A 78 -5.31 -3.27 -3.73
C PHE A 78 -4.99 -2.06 -4.60
N SER A 79 -5.68 -0.94 -4.41
CA SER A 79 -5.18 0.33 -4.92
C SER A 79 -4.04 0.84 -4.03
N ASN A 80 -3.40 1.94 -4.42
CA ASN A 80 -2.79 2.81 -3.41
C ASN A 80 -3.89 3.41 -2.53
N PHE A 81 -3.57 3.67 -1.26
CA PHE A 81 -4.46 4.35 -0.33
C PHE A 81 -3.90 5.73 0.00
N TYR A 82 -4.75 6.74 -0.08
CA TYR A 82 -4.39 8.15 0.07
C TYR A 82 -4.92 8.71 1.38
N LEU A 83 -4.27 9.75 1.92
CA LEU A 83 -4.77 10.42 3.11
C LEU A 83 -6.16 11.00 2.87
N TYR A 84 -6.99 10.94 3.90
CA TYR A 84 -8.37 11.34 3.90
C TYR A 84 -8.72 12.02 5.22
N ASP A 85 -9.28 13.22 5.16
CA ASP A 85 -9.68 14.01 6.34
C ASP A 85 -11.17 13.80 6.74
N GLY A 86 -11.89 12.95 6.00
CA GLY A 86 -13.35 12.80 6.12
C GLY A 86 -14.16 13.57 5.08
N LYS A 87 -13.52 14.42 4.25
CA LYS A 87 -14.14 15.21 3.18
C LYS A 87 -13.38 15.12 1.85
N THR A 88 -12.05 15.15 1.88
CA THR A 88 -11.15 15.22 0.72
C THR A 88 -10.14 14.08 0.78
N VAL A 89 -10.04 13.31 -0.31
CA VAL A 89 -8.94 12.35 -0.49
C VAL A 89 -7.80 13.07 -1.19
N TYR A 90 -6.63 13.11 -0.54
CA TYR A 90 -5.47 13.87 -0.96
C TYR A 90 -4.60 13.07 -1.94
N THR A 91 -5.01 13.03 -3.20
CA THR A 91 -4.25 12.38 -4.28
C THR A 91 -3.18 13.33 -4.83
N PRO A 92 -1.96 12.85 -5.15
CA PRO A 92 -0.92 13.67 -5.74
C PRO A 92 -1.30 14.15 -7.14
N TYR A 93 -0.83 15.33 -7.52
CA TYR A 93 -1.03 15.92 -8.84
C TYR A 93 0.11 16.90 -9.16
N TYR A 94 0.90 16.60 -10.20
CA TYR A 94 1.95 17.52 -10.66
C TYR A 94 1.30 18.68 -11.43
N THR A 95 1.70 19.91 -11.11
CA THR A 95 1.25 21.14 -11.78
C THR A 95 2.44 22.00 -12.17
N ASP A 96 2.22 23.03 -12.98
CA ASP A 96 3.28 23.95 -13.42
C ASP A 96 3.92 24.73 -12.25
N VAL A 97 3.22 24.82 -11.12
CA VAL A 97 3.70 25.48 -9.89
C VAL A 97 4.22 24.49 -8.83
N GLY A 98 4.31 23.20 -9.17
CA GLY A 98 4.81 22.14 -8.29
C GLY A 98 3.77 21.06 -7.97
N LEU A 99 4.13 20.16 -7.06
CA LEU A 99 3.30 19.05 -6.63
C LEU A 99 2.20 19.52 -5.67
N LYS A 100 0.98 19.05 -5.92
CA LYS A 100 -0.19 19.26 -5.06
C LYS A 100 -0.73 17.92 -4.55
N TYR A 101 -1.47 17.99 -3.46
CA TYR A 101 -2.22 16.87 -2.91
C TYR A 101 -3.68 17.32 -2.77
N GLY A 102 -4.58 16.73 -3.57
CA GLY A 102 -5.91 17.31 -3.77
C GLY A 102 -5.79 18.72 -4.34
N SER A 103 -6.41 19.71 -3.68
CA SER A 103 -6.36 21.11 -4.10
C SER A 103 -5.22 21.93 -3.47
N ILE A 104 -4.50 21.39 -2.49
CA ILE A 104 -3.51 22.12 -1.70
C ILE A 104 -2.07 21.86 -2.17
N PRO A 105 -1.15 22.84 -2.05
CA PRO A 105 0.26 22.63 -2.32
C PRO A 105 0.88 21.62 -1.35
N GLN A 106 1.97 20.96 -1.79
CA GLN A 106 2.71 20.00 -0.98
C GLN A 106 3.10 20.52 0.40
N THR A 107 3.53 21.77 0.52
CA THR A 107 3.95 22.37 1.80
C THR A 107 2.82 22.48 2.81
N GLU A 108 1.60 22.77 2.37
CA GLU A 108 0.42 22.83 3.24
C GLU A 108 0.00 21.42 3.66
N PHE A 109 0.06 20.45 2.73
CA PHE A 109 -0.18 19.05 3.03
C PHE A 109 0.81 18.50 4.07
N GLU A 110 2.11 18.79 3.90
CA GLU A 110 3.17 18.40 4.84
C GLU A 110 2.93 19.00 6.23
N HIS A 111 2.60 20.29 6.31
CA HIS A 111 2.28 20.97 7.57
C HIS A 111 1.08 20.33 8.29
N MET A 112 0.08 19.86 7.55
CA MET A 112 -1.10 19.23 8.13
C MET A 112 -0.83 17.80 8.62
N PHE A 113 -0.08 17.01 7.85
CA PHE A 113 -0.09 15.55 8.01
C PHE A 113 1.28 14.94 8.32
N ILE A 114 2.39 15.60 8.04
CA ILE A 114 3.72 15.00 8.12
C ILE A 114 4.44 15.51 9.35
N GLY A 115 5.04 14.60 10.10
CA GLY A 115 5.91 14.90 11.24
C GLY A 115 7.22 14.15 11.12
N SER A 116 8.23 14.57 11.88
CA SER A 116 9.49 13.85 12.00
C SER A 116 9.85 13.61 13.46
N ARG A 117 10.61 12.54 13.72
CA ARG A 117 11.12 12.17 15.04
C ARG A 117 12.58 11.77 14.92
N ILE A 118 13.41 12.32 15.80
CA ILE A 118 14.80 11.91 15.95
C ILE A 118 14.83 10.69 16.87
N SER A 119 15.44 9.61 16.41
CA SER A 119 15.68 8.39 17.17
C SER A 119 17.19 8.15 17.30
N THR A 120 17.64 7.72 18.47
CA THR A 120 19.01 7.29 18.75
C THR A 120 18.98 5.91 19.38
N ALA A 121 19.82 4.97 18.93
CA ALA A 121 19.92 3.68 19.59
C ALA A 121 20.59 3.85 20.98
N ILE A 122 20.05 3.18 22.00
CA ILE A 122 20.61 3.20 23.36
C ILE A 122 21.50 1.96 23.52
N ASN A 123 22.76 2.16 23.90
CA ASN A 123 23.68 1.09 24.22
C ASN A 123 23.25 0.40 25.52
N GLY A 124 22.86 -0.87 25.42
CA GLY A 124 22.39 -1.67 26.56
C GLY A 124 23.44 -1.92 27.65
N LYS A 125 24.73 -1.64 27.41
CA LYS A 125 25.81 -1.80 28.39
C LYS A 125 26.15 -0.52 29.15
N SER A 126 25.96 0.65 28.54
CA SER A 126 26.35 1.95 29.12
C SER A 126 25.18 2.87 29.44
N GLN A 127 23.95 2.53 29.00
CA GLN A 127 22.78 3.43 29.02
C GLN A 127 23.03 4.78 28.30
N THR A 128 24.07 4.87 27.47
CA THR A 128 24.37 6.03 26.63
C THR A 128 23.85 5.81 25.22
N ALA A 129 23.66 6.88 24.44
CA ALA A 129 23.46 6.76 23.01
C ALA A 129 24.65 6.04 22.36
N GLU A 130 24.40 5.16 21.38
CA GLU A 130 25.46 4.63 20.52
C GLU A 130 25.89 5.71 19.52
N ASP A 131 27.19 5.98 19.44
CA ASP A 131 27.78 6.85 18.41
C ASP A 131 27.31 6.42 17.02
N GLU A 132 27.02 7.40 16.15
CA GLU A 132 26.56 7.23 14.75
C GLU A 132 25.14 6.68 14.53
N THR A 133 24.28 6.60 15.56
CA THR A 133 22.91 6.04 15.43
C THR A 133 21.79 7.08 15.36
N LEU A 134 22.10 8.36 15.15
CA LEU A 134 21.09 9.40 14.97
C LEU A 134 20.39 9.16 13.63
N HIS A 135 19.11 8.79 13.70
CA HIS A 135 18.24 8.62 12.55
C HIS A 135 16.98 9.43 12.78
N GLU A 136 16.72 10.39 11.90
CA GLU A 136 15.42 11.04 11.84
C GLU A 136 14.50 10.17 10.98
N ILE A 137 13.24 10.04 11.39
CA ILE A 137 12.23 9.30 10.65
C ILE A 137 11.04 10.22 10.44
N GLU A 138 10.64 10.41 9.18
CA GLU A 138 9.39 11.05 8.83
C GLU A 138 8.23 10.07 8.93
N PHE A 139 7.06 10.57 9.31
CA PHE A 139 5.85 9.78 9.41
C PHE A 139 4.63 10.63 9.14
N ILE A 140 3.55 9.95 8.77
CA ILE A 140 2.22 10.50 8.70
C ILE A 140 1.65 10.51 10.12
N ASN A 141 1.24 11.68 10.59
CA ASN A 141 0.53 11.85 11.84
C ASN A 141 -0.79 11.08 11.83
N ASN A 142 -1.17 10.52 12.97
CA ASN A 142 -2.49 9.90 13.13
C ASN A 142 -3.60 10.92 13.41
N LYS A 143 -3.25 12.18 13.65
CA LYS A 143 -4.19 13.27 13.90
C LYS A 143 -3.73 14.54 13.20
N PHE A 144 -4.68 15.37 12.80
CA PHE A 144 -4.44 16.68 12.21
C PHE A 144 -5.38 17.71 12.85
N ARG A 145 -5.06 18.99 12.66
CA ARG A 145 -5.93 20.10 13.06
C ARG A 145 -6.69 20.59 11.84
N ASP A 146 -8.02 20.58 11.90
CA ASP A 146 -8.87 21.09 10.82
C ASP A 146 -8.85 22.64 10.76
N GLU A 147 -9.47 23.21 9.71
CA GLU A 147 -9.58 24.66 9.50
C GLU A 147 -10.23 25.40 10.69
N LYS A 148 -11.03 24.70 11.50
CA LYS A 148 -11.71 25.23 12.69
C LYS A 148 -10.91 25.05 13.97
N GLY A 149 -9.70 24.49 13.88
CA GLY A 149 -8.83 24.24 15.00
C GLY A 149 -9.13 22.95 15.76
N ASN A 150 -10.07 22.11 15.32
CA ASN A 150 -10.39 20.86 16.00
C ASN A 150 -9.39 19.77 15.64
N ILE A 151 -9.06 18.94 16.63
CA ILE A 151 -8.23 17.75 16.41
C ILE A 151 -9.11 16.65 15.81
N LYS A 152 -8.70 16.11 14.67
CA LYS A 152 -9.38 15.05 13.93
C LYS A 152 -8.42 13.89 13.67
N ASP A 153 -8.95 12.68 13.55
CA ASP A 153 -8.16 11.52 13.15
C ASP A 153 -7.85 11.59 11.65
N VAL A 154 -6.60 11.28 11.29
CA VAL A 154 -6.21 11.08 9.90
C VAL A 154 -6.72 9.72 9.44
N LYS A 155 -7.29 9.66 8.25
CA LYS A 155 -7.75 8.42 7.63
C LYS A 155 -6.95 8.15 6.36
N ILE A 156 -7.04 6.93 5.86
CA ILE A 156 -6.60 6.54 4.53
C ILE A 156 -7.76 5.90 3.78
N ALA A 157 -7.92 6.24 2.50
CA ALA A 157 -9.00 5.76 1.66
C ALA A 157 -8.46 5.16 0.36
N GLY A 158 -9.09 4.07 -0.09
CA GLY A 158 -8.71 3.36 -1.30
C GLY A 158 -9.72 2.26 -1.63
N TYR A 159 -9.30 1.34 -2.50
CA TYR A 159 -10.11 0.26 -3.00
C TYR A 159 -9.43 -1.10 -2.81
N ILE A 160 -10.26 -2.11 -2.54
CA ILE A 160 -9.88 -3.52 -2.52
C ILE A 160 -10.77 -4.24 -3.54
N TRP A 161 -10.16 -4.99 -4.45
CA TRP A 161 -10.86 -5.92 -5.34
C TRP A 161 -10.70 -7.33 -4.80
N ILE A 162 -11.81 -8.06 -4.72
CA ILE A 162 -11.85 -9.42 -4.17
C ILE A 162 -12.54 -10.33 -5.18
N ARG A 163 -11.99 -11.51 -5.40
CA ARG A 163 -12.59 -12.50 -6.30
C ARG A 163 -13.82 -13.13 -5.65
N ASP A 164 -14.93 -13.29 -6.39
CA ASP A 164 -16.20 -13.83 -5.83
C ASP A 164 -16.05 -15.20 -5.15
N SER A 165 -15.10 -16.01 -5.63
CA SER A 165 -14.82 -17.37 -5.15
C SER A 165 -13.50 -17.44 -4.38
N ALA A 166 -13.07 -16.33 -3.79
CA ALA A 166 -11.80 -16.24 -3.08
C ALA A 166 -11.73 -17.27 -1.94
N LYS A 167 -10.60 -17.98 -1.88
CA LYS A 167 -10.27 -18.92 -0.81
C LYS A 167 -8.84 -18.71 -0.38
N ILE A 168 -8.60 -18.73 0.92
CA ILE A 168 -7.26 -18.70 1.50
C ILE A 168 -7.13 -19.88 2.46
N CYS A 169 -6.16 -20.75 2.22
CA CYS A 169 -5.95 -22.03 2.85
C CYS A 169 -7.24 -22.87 2.94
N GLU A 170 -7.91 -23.04 1.80
CA GLU A 170 -9.22 -23.73 1.65
C GLU A 170 -10.40 -23.08 2.38
N HIS A 171 -10.19 -22.01 3.15
CA HIS A 171 -11.28 -21.29 3.80
C HIS A 171 -11.85 -20.21 2.85
N PRO A 172 -13.18 -20.18 2.64
CA PRO A 172 -13.80 -19.16 1.79
C PRO A 172 -13.67 -17.77 2.43
N VAL A 173 -13.37 -16.79 1.58
CA VAL A 173 -13.48 -15.37 1.93
C VAL A 173 -14.93 -14.95 1.76
N GLN A 174 -15.52 -14.41 2.81
CA GLN A 174 -16.91 -13.95 2.82
C GLN A 174 -16.94 -12.42 2.91
N LEU A 175 -17.77 -11.81 2.07
CA LEU A 175 -18.02 -10.38 2.09
C LEU A 175 -19.36 -10.12 2.76
N ASP A 176 -19.36 -9.21 3.72
CA ASP A 176 -20.57 -8.62 4.28
C ASP A 176 -20.46 -7.10 4.12
N THR A 177 -21.59 -6.42 4.28
CA THR A 177 -21.81 -4.97 4.14
C THR A 177 -20.65 -4.13 4.69
N ASN A 178 -20.06 -4.54 5.81
CA ASN A 178 -18.95 -3.83 6.47
C ASN A 178 -17.72 -4.69 6.80
N SER A 179 -17.57 -5.90 6.22
CA SER A 179 -16.47 -6.78 6.60
C SER A 179 -16.00 -7.72 5.50
N ILE A 180 -14.74 -8.11 5.61
CA ILE A 180 -14.15 -9.19 4.82
C ILE A 180 -13.75 -10.25 5.84
N THR A 181 -14.34 -11.43 5.79
CA THR A 181 -14.15 -12.45 6.84
C THR A 181 -13.64 -13.78 6.31
N ILE A 182 -12.92 -14.48 7.17
CA ILE A 182 -12.53 -15.89 7.01
C ILE A 182 -12.86 -16.58 8.32
N ASN A 183 -13.70 -17.63 8.31
CA ASN A 183 -14.21 -18.28 9.53
C ASN A 183 -14.74 -17.27 10.57
N ASN A 184 -15.57 -16.31 10.13
CA ASN A 184 -16.14 -15.22 10.95
C ASN A 184 -15.12 -14.21 11.52
N PHE A 185 -13.85 -14.31 11.18
CA PHE A 185 -12.83 -13.35 11.59
C PHE A 185 -12.66 -12.26 10.54
N ASN A 186 -12.93 -11.01 10.92
CA ASN A 186 -12.76 -9.86 10.04
C ASN A 186 -11.27 -9.54 9.81
N ILE A 187 -10.78 -9.86 8.61
CA ILE A 187 -9.36 -9.78 8.26
C ILE A 187 -8.88 -8.34 8.07
N ILE A 188 -9.80 -7.39 7.92
CA ILE A 188 -9.51 -5.95 7.78
C ILE A 188 -9.89 -5.13 9.02
N GLN A 189 -10.35 -5.73 10.11
CA GLN A 189 -10.79 -4.97 11.29
C GLN A 189 -9.70 -4.02 11.82
N GLU A 190 -8.48 -4.55 11.95
CA GLU A 190 -7.30 -3.84 12.39
C GLU A 190 -6.09 -4.39 11.65
N LEU A 191 -5.20 -3.50 11.20
CA LEU A 191 -3.99 -3.84 10.46
C LEU A 191 -2.79 -3.06 11.01
N ILE A 192 -1.60 -3.62 10.81
CA ILE A 192 -0.33 -2.91 11.00
C ILE A 192 0.31 -2.73 9.63
N LEU A 193 0.41 -1.48 9.19
CA LEU A 193 0.92 -1.09 7.88
C LEU A 193 2.29 -0.41 7.99
N GLY A 194 3.17 -0.67 7.03
CA GLY A 194 4.45 0.05 6.93
C GLY A 194 5.57 -0.43 7.86
N GLY A 195 6.56 0.44 8.06
CA GLY A 195 7.74 0.22 8.90
C GLY A 195 7.52 0.64 10.36
N GLU A 196 8.56 0.50 11.18
CA GLU A 196 8.58 0.94 12.59
C GLU A 196 7.49 0.35 13.50
N SER A 197 6.88 -0.77 13.11
CA SER A 197 5.84 -1.45 13.92
C SER A 197 6.30 -1.86 15.32
N LYS A 198 7.59 -2.17 15.50
CA LYS A 198 8.19 -2.44 16.82
C LYS A 198 8.16 -1.23 17.75
N TYR A 199 8.11 -0.03 17.19
CA TYR A 199 7.98 1.25 17.91
C TYR A 199 6.53 1.77 17.92
N GLY A 200 5.57 0.90 17.60
CA GLY A 200 4.13 1.19 17.68
C GLY A 200 3.56 1.92 16.46
N PHE A 201 4.29 2.02 15.35
CA PHE A 201 3.80 2.68 14.14
C PHE A 201 2.87 1.76 13.34
N GLY A 202 2.03 2.38 12.52
CA GLY A 202 1.30 1.71 11.46
C GLY A 202 -0.02 1.09 11.86
N HIS A 203 -0.48 1.27 13.11
CA HIS A 203 -1.75 0.70 13.55
C HIS A 203 -2.91 1.48 12.92
N VAL A 204 -3.75 0.77 12.16
CA VAL A 204 -4.96 1.30 11.55
C VAL A 204 -6.16 0.43 11.91
N GLU A 205 -7.33 1.05 12.00
CA GLU A 205 -8.60 0.39 12.32
C GLU A 205 -9.61 0.72 11.22
N ILE A 206 -10.45 -0.24 10.85
CA ILE A 206 -11.48 -0.01 9.85
C ILE A 206 -12.45 1.08 10.32
N ASP A 207 -12.78 2.00 9.41
CA ASP A 207 -13.71 3.11 9.64
C ASP A 207 -14.96 2.96 8.77
N ALA A 208 -14.80 2.57 7.50
CA ALA A 208 -15.90 2.31 6.57
C ALA A 208 -15.53 1.32 5.47
N VAL A 209 -16.53 0.56 4.98
CA VAL A 209 -16.45 -0.29 3.79
C VAL A 209 -17.68 -0.03 2.93
N GLY A 210 -17.53 -0.04 1.60
CA GLY A 210 -18.66 0.09 0.66
C GLY A 210 -19.30 1.49 0.61
N ASN A 211 -18.71 2.49 1.27
CA ASN A 211 -19.18 3.87 1.24
C ASN A 211 -18.62 4.64 0.04
N ASN A 212 -19.38 5.62 -0.46
CA ASN A 212 -18.86 6.55 -1.46
C ASN A 212 -17.75 7.40 -0.85
N ILE A 213 -16.52 7.18 -1.33
CA ILE A 213 -15.37 8.03 -1.05
C ILE A 213 -15.15 8.98 -2.23
N PRO A 214 -14.64 10.20 -2.01
CA PRO A 214 -14.35 11.16 -3.09
C PRO A 214 -13.02 10.80 -3.77
N LEU A 215 -12.94 9.57 -4.27
CA LEU A 215 -11.84 8.98 -5.01
C LEU A 215 -12.46 8.07 -6.05
N GLU A 216 -12.09 8.21 -7.32
CA GLU A 216 -12.63 7.38 -8.39
C GLU A 216 -11.49 6.68 -9.12
N ILE A 217 -11.63 5.37 -9.32
CA ILE A 217 -10.72 4.55 -10.12
C ILE A 217 -11.56 3.87 -11.19
N ASN A 218 -11.47 4.33 -12.43
CA ASN A 218 -12.21 3.73 -13.54
C ASN A 218 -11.61 2.36 -13.85
N SER A 219 -12.32 1.30 -13.45
CA SER A 219 -11.88 -0.08 -13.61
C SER A 219 -12.94 -0.93 -14.30
N SER A 220 -12.48 -1.92 -15.06
CA SER A 220 -13.31 -2.98 -15.61
C SER A 220 -12.86 -4.34 -15.07
N GLU A 221 -13.81 -5.08 -14.52
CA GLU A 221 -13.62 -6.38 -13.89
C GLU A 221 -13.90 -7.52 -14.91
N GLN A 222 -13.16 -7.51 -16.03
CA GLN A 222 -13.35 -8.48 -17.11
C GLN A 222 -12.58 -9.78 -16.86
N GLY A 223 -13.31 -10.88 -16.71
CA GLY A 223 -12.75 -12.23 -16.59
C GLY A 223 -11.88 -12.41 -15.34
N GLU A 224 -10.63 -12.81 -15.54
CA GLU A 224 -9.66 -13.01 -14.45
C GLU A 224 -8.90 -11.72 -14.06
N GLN A 225 -9.05 -10.64 -14.82
CA GLN A 225 -8.25 -9.43 -14.64
C GLN A 225 -9.10 -8.25 -14.16
N VAL A 226 -8.41 -7.28 -13.56
CA VAL A 226 -8.97 -5.96 -13.25
C VAL A 226 -8.15 -4.99 -14.08
N ARG A 227 -8.79 -4.28 -14.99
CA ARG A 227 -8.13 -3.30 -15.87
C ARG A 227 -8.54 -1.91 -15.45
N VAL A 228 -7.56 -1.03 -15.30
CA VAL A 228 -7.76 0.38 -14.94
C VAL A 228 -7.56 1.22 -16.19
N GLU A 229 -8.51 2.12 -16.44
CA GLU A 229 -8.43 3.09 -17.52
C GLU A 229 -7.43 4.19 -17.15
N ILE A 230 -6.58 4.54 -18.12
CA ILE A 230 -5.59 5.60 -17.99
C ILE A 230 -6.03 6.73 -18.91
N GLU A 231 -6.63 7.73 -18.30
CA GLU A 231 -7.14 8.91 -18.98
C GLU A 231 -6.02 9.94 -19.19
N ASN A 232 -5.94 10.48 -20.40
CA ASN A 232 -4.93 11.48 -20.72
C ASN A 232 -5.13 12.76 -19.91
N ASN A 233 -4.01 13.35 -19.51
CA ASN A 233 -3.94 14.57 -18.70
C ASN A 233 -4.59 14.49 -17.31
N LYS A 234 -5.09 13.32 -16.88
CA LYS A 234 -5.49 13.07 -15.50
C LYS A 234 -4.31 12.48 -14.70
N PRO A 235 -4.19 12.81 -13.40
CA PRO A 235 -3.16 12.21 -12.55
C PRO A 235 -3.37 10.71 -12.38
N LEU A 236 -2.29 9.94 -12.51
CA LEU A 236 -2.27 8.52 -12.17
C LEU A 236 -2.53 8.33 -10.67
N LEU A 237 -3.42 7.40 -10.32
CA LEU A 237 -3.70 7.00 -8.93
C LEU A 237 -2.94 5.74 -8.51
N GLN A 238 -2.18 5.15 -9.41
CA GLN A 238 -1.36 3.96 -9.17
C GLN A 238 -0.02 4.12 -9.87
N HIS A 239 0.97 3.34 -9.45
CA HIS A 239 2.26 3.31 -10.13
C HIS A 239 2.10 2.61 -11.47
N LEU A 240 2.35 3.30 -12.58
CA LEU A 240 2.25 2.73 -13.92
C LEU A 240 3.60 2.24 -14.41
N LYS A 241 3.71 0.97 -14.82
CA LYS A 241 4.98 0.43 -15.30
C LYS A 241 5.51 1.28 -16.44
N TYR A 242 6.74 1.77 -16.30
CA TYR A 242 7.32 2.63 -17.33
C TYR A 242 7.51 1.86 -18.65
N SER A 243 7.16 2.54 -19.75
CA SER A 243 7.38 2.09 -21.12
C SER A 243 7.81 3.30 -21.94
N GLY A 244 8.87 3.15 -22.75
CA GLY A 244 9.39 4.24 -23.58
C GLY A 244 8.42 4.76 -24.65
N GLU A 245 7.28 4.09 -24.86
CA GLU A 245 6.21 4.54 -25.76
C GLU A 245 5.23 5.54 -25.13
N ILE A 246 5.27 5.72 -23.80
CA ILE A 246 4.31 6.54 -23.07
C ILE A 246 4.92 7.92 -22.85
N GLN A 247 4.29 8.94 -23.41
CA GLN A 247 4.60 10.33 -23.10
C GLN A 247 3.96 10.68 -21.75
N PHE A 248 4.69 11.39 -20.90
CA PHE A 248 4.21 11.72 -19.56
C PHE A 248 4.84 13.00 -19.02
N GLU A 249 4.17 13.58 -18.02
CA GLU A 249 4.66 14.68 -17.19
C GLU A 249 4.51 14.30 -15.72
N GLY A 250 5.63 14.23 -15.00
CA GLY A 250 5.68 13.76 -13.61
C GLY A 250 7.02 13.12 -13.31
N ASP A 251 7.01 12.09 -12.46
CA ASP A 251 8.23 11.48 -11.94
C ASP A 251 8.27 9.96 -12.20
N ILE A 252 9.48 9.42 -12.20
CA ILE A 252 9.75 7.99 -12.30
C ILE A 252 10.37 7.53 -10.99
N GLU A 253 9.82 6.47 -10.44
CA GLU A 253 10.40 5.79 -9.30
C GLU A 253 10.86 4.37 -9.62
N LEU A 254 12.00 4.00 -9.05
CA LEU A 254 12.46 2.62 -8.99
C LEU A 254 11.79 1.91 -7.81
N LEU A 255 10.64 1.27 -8.05
CA LEU A 255 9.98 0.49 -7.02
C LEU A 255 10.79 -0.77 -6.70
N THR A 256 11.25 -0.84 -5.45
CA THR A 256 11.90 -2.00 -4.85
C THR A 256 11.70 -1.98 -3.34
N GLY A 257 12.03 -3.08 -2.68
CA GLY A 257 11.95 -3.17 -1.22
C GLY A 257 12.61 -4.44 -0.71
N ARG A 258 12.89 -4.44 0.59
CA ARG A 258 13.39 -5.63 1.28
C ARG A 258 12.23 -6.61 1.47
N VAL A 259 12.47 -7.87 1.13
CA VAL A 259 11.47 -8.94 1.22
C VAL A 259 12.06 -10.17 1.90
N TYR A 260 11.21 -10.99 2.52
CA TYR A 260 11.60 -12.32 3.01
C TYR A 260 11.82 -13.27 1.84
N TYR A 261 10.92 -13.23 0.86
CA TYR A 261 11.03 -13.89 -0.43
C TYR A 261 10.44 -12.97 -1.50
N ASP A 262 10.96 -13.02 -2.72
CA ASP A 262 10.35 -12.32 -3.84
C ASP A 262 9.31 -13.26 -4.51
N PRO A 263 8.00 -13.00 -4.38
CA PRO A 263 6.98 -13.84 -5.00
C PRO A 263 7.11 -13.88 -6.53
N GLU A 264 7.75 -12.88 -7.13
CA GLU A 264 7.96 -12.79 -8.58
C GLU A 264 9.28 -13.44 -9.06
N SER A 265 10.11 -13.97 -8.15
CA SER A 265 11.37 -14.62 -8.53
C SER A 265 11.17 -16.08 -8.96
N GLU A 266 11.67 -16.42 -10.16
CA GLU A 266 11.57 -17.76 -10.76
C GLU A 266 12.43 -18.81 -10.02
N ASN A 267 13.49 -18.39 -9.32
CA ASN A 267 14.33 -19.25 -8.48
C ASN A 267 13.67 -19.53 -7.13
N ASN A 268 12.59 -20.28 -7.15
CA ASN A 268 11.88 -20.78 -5.95
C ASN A 268 12.57 -21.99 -5.30
N ASN A 269 13.87 -22.21 -5.53
CA ASN A 269 14.64 -23.20 -4.79
C ASN A 269 14.97 -22.65 -3.40
N ALA A 270 14.07 -23.01 -2.49
CA ALA A 270 14.12 -22.74 -1.07
C ALA A 270 15.53 -22.95 -0.47
N SER A 271 16.19 -21.87 -0.07
CA SER A 271 17.04 -21.99 1.10
C SER A 271 16.12 -22.35 2.27
N LYS A 272 16.47 -23.39 3.04
CA LYS A 272 15.75 -23.80 4.26
C LYS A 272 15.75 -22.72 5.36
N ASP A 273 16.29 -21.54 5.09
CA ASP A 273 16.59 -20.45 6.02
C ASP A 273 15.62 -19.25 5.94
N PHE A 274 14.42 -19.40 5.37
CA PHE A 274 13.44 -18.30 5.26
C PHE A 274 13.10 -17.62 6.61
N ASN A 275 13.26 -18.32 7.73
CA ASN A 275 13.01 -17.79 9.07
C ASN A 275 14.19 -16.99 9.66
N ASN A 276 15.40 -17.12 9.11
CA ASN A 276 16.63 -16.66 9.77
C ASN A 276 17.20 -15.35 9.22
N ALA A 277 16.61 -14.75 8.17
CA ALA A 277 17.17 -13.54 7.56
C ALA A 277 16.10 -12.58 6.99
N PRO A 278 15.31 -11.90 7.86
CA PRO A 278 14.32 -10.92 7.43
C PRO A 278 14.96 -9.80 6.59
N GLY A 279 14.40 -9.56 5.40
CA GLY A 279 14.85 -8.48 4.52
C GLY A 279 16.20 -8.69 3.84
N LYS A 280 16.72 -9.93 3.81
CA LYS A 280 17.95 -10.30 3.09
C LYS A 280 17.82 -10.18 1.57
N ASN A 281 16.61 -10.37 1.05
CA ASN A 281 16.34 -10.27 -0.38
C ASN A 281 15.84 -8.86 -0.73
N ILE A 282 16.26 -8.37 -1.89
CA ILE A 282 15.75 -7.13 -2.49
C ILE A 282 14.87 -7.56 -3.67
N SER A 283 13.62 -7.11 -3.71
CA SER A 283 12.74 -7.43 -4.82
C SER A 283 13.26 -6.83 -6.13
N LYS A 284 12.94 -7.46 -7.26
CA LYS A 284 13.36 -6.97 -8.58
C LYS A 284 13.03 -5.50 -8.76
N VAL A 285 14.05 -4.69 -9.04
CA VAL A 285 13.90 -3.25 -9.29
C VAL A 285 13.23 -3.05 -10.65
N LYS A 286 12.15 -2.27 -10.68
CA LYS A 286 11.44 -1.93 -11.91
C LYS A 286 11.09 -0.44 -11.91
N PRO A 287 11.23 0.28 -13.03
CA PRO A 287 10.82 1.67 -13.13
C PRO A 287 9.30 1.79 -13.31
N PHE A 288 8.69 2.70 -12.58
CA PHE A 288 7.28 3.05 -12.68
C PHE A 288 7.11 4.56 -12.70
N LEU A 289 6.14 5.05 -13.46
CA LEU A 289 5.60 6.40 -13.28
C LEU A 289 4.93 6.46 -11.90
N THR A 290 5.18 7.53 -11.15
CA THR A 290 4.62 7.71 -9.80
C THR A 290 3.17 8.19 -9.83
N PRO A 291 2.38 7.93 -8.79
CA PRO A 291 1.10 8.60 -8.58
C PRO A 291 1.21 10.12 -8.71
N GLY A 292 0.23 10.72 -9.38
CA GLY A 292 0.17 12.14 -9.72
C GLY A 292 0.75 12.47 -11.09
N THR A 293 1.60 11.60 -11.64
CA THR A 293 2.10 11.72 -13.02
C THR A 293 0.93 11.70 -14.00
N ARG A 294 0.99 12.54 -15.04
CA ARG A 294 0.01 12.56 -16.13
C ARG A 294 0.56 11.84 -17.34
N VAL A 295 -0.22 10.95 -17.94
CA VAL A 295 0.07 10.48 -19.30
C VAL A 295 -0.38 11.57 -20.27
N THR A 296 0.51 11.96 -21.18
CA THR A 296 0.29 12.99 -22.17
C THR A 296 0.18 12.38 -23.57
N GLY A 297 -0.52 13.08 -24.47
CA GLY A 297 -0.75 12.64 -25.85
C GLY A 297 -2.22 12.34 -26.16
N GLU A 298 -2.45 11.85 -27.38
CA GLU A 298 -3.82 11.60 -27.91
C GLU A 298 -4.30 10.17 -27.68
N ARG A 299 -3.41 9.25 -27.32
CA ARG A 299 -3.72 7.82 -27.18
C ARG A 299 -4.23 7.53 -25.78
N GLU A 300 -5.36 6.87 -25.67
CA GLU A 300 -5.82 6.35 -24.38
C GLU A 300 -5.25 4.95 -24.10
N TYR A 301 -5.02 4.66 -22.83
CA TYR A 301 -4.45 3.39 -22.40
C TYR A 301 -5.33 2.74 -21.34
N GLU A 302 -5.16 1.43 -21.20
CA GLU A 302 -5.61 0.66 -20.06
C GLU A 302 -4.47 -0.22 -19.57
N ALA A 303 -4.45 -0.51 -18.28
CA ALA A 303 -3.44 -1.37 -17.68
C ALA A 303 -4.06 -2.35 -16.70
N GLU A 304 -3.45 -3.51 -16.57
CA GLU A 304 -3.85 -4.51 -15.59
C GLU A 304 -3.39 -4.09 -14.20
N LEU A 305 -4.32 -4.04 -13.25
CA LEU A 305 -4.03 -3.86 -11.84
C LEU A 305 -3.40 -5.13 -11.28
N ASN A 306 -2.19 -5.02 -10.74
CA ASN A 306 -1.51 -6.09 -10.02
C ASN A 306 -1.93 -6.09 -8.54
N TYR A 307 -1.68 -7.20 -7.84
CA TYR A 307 -2.07 -7.37 -6.43
C TYR A 307 -1.51 -6.25 -5.52
N ASP A 308 -0.33 -5.72 -5.83
CA ASP A 308 0.38 -4.73 -5.03
C ASP A 308 0.01 -3.27 -5.33
N GLY A 309 -0.98 -3.06 -6.21
CA GLY A 309 -1.45 -1.74 -6.63
C GLY A 309 -0.65 -1.10 -7.74
N THR A 310 0.29 -1.83 -8.36
CA THR A 310 0.95 -1.38 -9.59
C THR A 310 0.09 -1.68 -10.81
N LEU A 311 0.24 -0.88 -11.87
CA LEU A 311 -0.39 -1.06 -13.17
C LEU A 311 0.64 -1.62 -14.15
N ILE A 312 0.34 -2.79 -14.72
CA ILE A 312 1.21 -3.55 -15.63
C ILE A 312 0.47 -3.91 -16.92
N ASN A 313 1.13 -4.59 -17.86
CA ASN A 313 0.51 -5.12 -19.09
C ASN A 313 -0.35 -4.09 -19.85
N ILE A 314 0.26 -2.93 -20.12
CA ILE A 314 -0.37 -1.76 -20.72
C ILE A 314 -0.82 -2.07 -22.15
N LYS A 315 -2.05 -1.67 -22.48
CA LYS A 315 -2.63 -1.78 -23.83
C LYS A 315 -3.19 -0.43 -24.26
N LYS A 316 -3.16 -0.18 -25.57
CA LYS A 316 -3.84 0.96 -26.20
C LYS A 316 -5.34 0.66 -26.23
N ARG A 317 -6.17 1.60 -25.80
CA ARG A 317 -7.62 1.49 -26.00
C ARG A 317 -7.91 1.74 -27.48
N ARG A 318 -8.79 0.94 -28.06
CA ARG A 318 -9.36 1.25 -29.37
C ARG A 318 -10.35 2.38 -29.14
N THR A 319 -10.02 3.58 -29.60
CA THR A 319 -11.03 4.64 -29.77
C THR A 319 -12.05 4.13 -30.78
N GLY A 320 -13.31 4.01 -30.35
CA GLY A 320 -14.44 3.68 -31.21
C GLY A 320 -14.73 4.79 -32.21
#